data_AF-A0A534ZH98-F1
#
_entry.id   AF-A0A534ZH98-F1
#
_cell.length_a   1.000
_cell.length_b   1.000
_cell.length_c   1.000
_cell.angle_alpha   90.00
_cell.angle_beta   90.00
_cell.angle_gamma   90.00
#
_symmetry.space_group_name_H-M   'P 1'
#
loop_
_entity.id
_entity.type
_entity.pdbx_description
1 polymer ?
#
loop_
_entity_poly.entity_id
_entity_poly.type
_entity_poly.pdbx_seq_one_letter_code
_entity_poly.pdbx_strand_id
1 'polypeptide(L)'
;MKVAYQGEPGAYSDEAVSSLFSGAESVGYATFRLTFDALTMGAVDAAVLPVENSSAGVVQEVSDLLWELPGLRVVREHIQPVRHCLLGWPGPVERALSHPQALAQCEKYLHSRQIRPVTFHDTAGAARAVAEQR
;
A
#
# COMPACT_ATOMS: atom_id res chain seq x y z
N MET A 1 -0.24 21.01 -1.49
CA MET A 1 -1.21 20.15 -0.78
C MET A 1 -0.49 18.90 -0.35
N LYS A 2 -0.57 18.53 0.92
CA LYS A 2 0.01 17.31 1.49
C LYS A 2 -1.08 16.27 1.66
N VAL A 3 -0.86 15.07 1.12
CA VAL A 3 -1.84 13.98 1.18
C VAL A 3 -1.19 12.76 1.81
N ALA A 4 -1.73 12.34 2.95
CA ALA A 4 -1.22 11.17 3.65
C ALA A 4 -1.71 9.86 3.03
N TYR A 5 -0.91 8.82 3.17
CA TYR A 5 -1.28 7.43 2.92
C TYR A 5 -0.56 6.52 3.90
N GLN A 6 -1.09 5.31 4.10
CA GLN A 6 -0.38 4.27 4.84
C GLN A 6 0.52 3.48 3.87
N GLY A 7 1.80 3.35 4.22
CA GLY A 7 2.79 2.58 3.48
C GLY A 7 4.07 3.35 3.14
N GLU A 8 4.85 2.76 2.25
CA GLU A 8 6.12 3.29 1.74
C GLU A 8 5.95 3.91 0.34
N PRO A 9 6.87 4.80 -0.10
CA PRO A 9 6.85 5.34 -1.46
C PRO A 9 6.84 4.25 -2.53
N GLY A 10 5.97 4.40 -3.52
CA GLY A 10 5.72 3.41 -4.57
C GLY A 10 4.68 2.34 -4.21
N ALA A 11 4.06 2.39 -3.03
CA ALA A 11 2.89 1.57 -2.72
C ALA A 11 1.67 1.98 -3.58
N TYR A 12 0.68 1.08 -3.71
CA TYR A 12 -0.55 1.39 -4.45
C TYR A 12 -1.30 2.60 -3.89
N SER A 13 -1.23 2.85 -2.57
CA SER A 13 -1.84 4.03 -1.96
C SER A 13 -1.13 5.32 -2.38
N ASP A 14 0.20 5.30 -2.57
CA ASP A 14 0.98 6.43 -3.09
C ASP A 14 0.61 6.74 -4.56
N GLU A 15 0.46 5.69 -5.37
CA GLU A 15 -0.03 5.81 -6.75
C GLU A 15 -1.46 6.37 -6.80
N ALA A 16 -2.32 5.93 -5.88
CA ALA A 16 -3.69 6.44 -5.76
C ALA A 16 -3.72 7.92 -5.35
N VAL A 17 -2.79 8.38 -4.50
CA VAL A 17 -2.63 9.82 -4.20
C VAL A 17 -2.35 10.60 -5.47
N SER A 18 -1.41 10.14 -6.31
CA SER A 18 -1.06 10.80 -7.57
C SER A 18 -2.24 10.86 -8.54
N SER A 19 -3.07 9.81 -8.57
CA SER A 19 -4.27 9.73 -9.40
C SER A 19 -5.39 10.67 -8.92
N LEU A 20 -5.58 10.76 -7.60
CA LEU A 20 -6.64 11.56 -6.98
C LEU A 20 -6.28 13.05 -6.86
N PHE A 21 -5.01 13.36 -6.62
CA PHE A 21 -4.52 14.69 -6.29
C PHE A 21 -3.24 14.99 -7.09
N SER A 22 -3.39 15.27 -8.38
CA SER A 22 -2.28 15.59 -9.26
C SER A 22 -1.45 16.77 -8.74
N GLY A 23 -0.14 16.57 -8.59
CA GLY A 23 0.79 17.58 -8.07
C GLY A 23 0.79 17.75 -6.54
N ALA A 24 0.08 16.90 -5.79
CA ALA A 24 0.20 16.86 -4.35
C ALA A 24 1.52 16.21 -3.90
N GLU A 25 1.98 16.61 -2.72
CA GLU A 25 3.05 15.94 -1.99
C GLU A 25 2.44 14.75 -1.25
N SER A 26 2.83 13.53 -1.61
CA SER A 26 2.39 12.32 -0.93
C SER A 26 3.26 12.05 0.30
N VAL A 27 2.63 11.75 1.44
CA VAL A 27 3.30 11.56 2.73
C VAL A 27 2.94 10.19 3.30
N GLY A 28 3.91 9.28 3.33
CA GLY A 28 3.74 7.92 3.83
C GLY A 28 3.81 7.84 5.36
N TYR A 29 2.91 7.07 5.96
CA TYR A 29 2.90 6.74 7.38
C TYR A 29 2.89 5.22 7.59
N ALA A 30 3.50 4.77 8.70
CA ALA A 30 3.67 3.33 8.95
C ALA A 30 2.34 2.58 9.17
N THR A 31 1.32 3.24 9.73
CA THR A 31 0.03 2.61 10.09
C THR A 31 -1.15 3.48 9.67
N PHE A 32 -2.34 2.86 9.59
CA PHE A 32 -3.56 3.62 9.33
C PHE A 32 -3.82 4.61 10.46
N ARG A 33 -3.67 4.20 11.73
CA ARG A 33 -3.81 5.12 12.88
C ARG A 33 -2.95 6.38 12.72
N LEU A 34 -1.65 6.24 12.41
CA LEU A 34 -0.77 7.39 12.22
C LEU A 34 -1.18 8.28 11.04
N THR A 35 -1.73 7.67 9.98
CA THR A 35 -2.28 8.39 8.82
C THR A 35 -3.49 9.24 9.24
N PHE A 36 -4.40 8.68 10.04
CA PHE A 36 -5.56 9.39 10.59
C PHE A 36 -5.17 10.47 11.59
N ASP A 37 -4.21 10.19 12.48
CA ASP A 37 -3.71 11.15 13.45
C ASP A 37 -3.09 12.38 12.74
N ALA A 38 -2.29 12.15 11.70
CA ALA A 38 -1.74 13.22 10.88
C ALA A 38 -2.82 14.11 10.24
N LEU A 39 -3.92 13.51 9.78
CA LEU A 39 -5.04 14.25 9.22
C LEU A 39 -5.79 15.05 10.29
N THR A 40 -6.12 14.44 11.42
CA THR A 40 -6.89 15.09 12.50
C THR A 40 -6.09 16.19 13.20
N MET A 41 -4.76 16.07 13.27
CA MET A 41 -3.86 17.09 13.80
C MET A 41 -3.53 18.20 12.78
N GLY A 42 -4.01 18.10 11.54
CA GLY A 42 -3.75 19.09 10.49
C GLY A 42 -2.31 19.08 9.96
N ALA A 43 -1.55 17.99 10.14
CA ALA A 43 -0.22 17.83 9.56
C ALA A 43 -0.27 17.59 8.03
N VAL A 44 -1.40 17.11 7.54
CA VAL A 44 -1.72 16.91 6.12
C VAL A 44 -3.11 17.49 5.80
N ASP A 45 -3.35 17.79 4.53
CA ASP A 45 -4.60 18.39 4.05
C ASP A 45 -5.69 17.34 3.73
N ALA A 46 -5.28 16.11 3.40
CA ALA A 46 -6.16 14.98 3.10
C ALA A 46 -5.44 13.65 3.37
N ALA A 47 -6.19 12.55 3.39
CA ALA A 47 -5.65 11.19 3.41
C ALA A 47 -6.33 10.32 2.34
N VAL A 48 -5.55 9.45 1.72
CA VAL A 48 -6.03 8.40 0.80
C VAL A 48 -5.86 7.06 1.51
N LEU A 49 -6.99 6.36 1.69
CA LEU A 49 -7.08 5.14 2.48
C LEU A 49 -7.80 4.06 1.67
N PRO A 50 -7.29 2.81 1.64
CA PRO A 50 -7.99 1.71 1.03
C PRO A 50 -9.17 1.29 1.91
N VAL A 51 -10.39 1.33 1.37
CA VAL A 51 -11.61 0.93 2.10
C VAL A 51 -12.06 -0.49 1.74
N GLU A 52 -11.76 -0.95 0.52
CA GLU A 52 -12.15 -2.27 0.03
C GLU A 52 -11.13 -2.79 -0.99
N ASN A 53 -10.95 -4.11 -1.01
CA ASN A 53 -10.14 -4.83 -1.98
C ASN A 53 -10.96 -5.97 -2.60
N SER A 54 -11.02 -6.04 -3.93
CA SER A 54 -11.78 -7.08 -4.64
C SER A 54 -11.39 -8.53 -4.30
N SER A 55 -10.19 -8.75 -3.75
CA SER A 55 -9.69 -10.07 -3.37
C SER A 55 -9.80 -10.40 -1.88
N ALA A 56 -9.98 -9.40 -1.00
CA ALA A 56 -10.03 -9.61 0.46
C ALA A 56 -11.20 -8.91 1.16
N GLY A 57 -12.06 -8.22 0.40
CA GLY A 57 -13.19 -7.46 0.92
C GLY A 57 -12.75 -6.16 1.60
N VAL A 58 -13.58 -5.73 2.54
CA VAL A 58 -13.45 -4.45 3.26
C VAL A 58 -12.19 -4.45 4.13
N VAL A 59 -11.46 -3.34 4.11
CA VAL A 59 -10.33 -3.08 5.01
C VAL A 59 -10.86 -2.65 6.36
N GLN A 60 -11.14 -3.63 7.24
CA GLN A 60 -11.83 -3.40 8.52
C GLN A 60 -11.17 -2.31 9.38
N GLU A 61 -9.84 -2.30 9.48
CA GLU A 61 -9.14 -1.30 10.31
C GLU A 61 -9.42 0.14 9.85
N VAL A 62 -9.52 0.39 8.54
CA VAL A 62 -9.88 1.72 8.02
C VAL A 62 -11.35 2.05 8.34
N SER A 63 -12.26 1.08 8.22
CA SER A 63 -13.67 1.25 8.57
C SER A 63 -13.86 1.59 10.06
N ASP A 64 -13.13 0.90 10.94
CA ASP A 64 -13.18 1.14 12.39
C ASP A 64 -12.67 2.53 12.74
N LEU A 65 -11.54 2.94 12.13
CA LEU A 65 -10.96 4.28 12.35
C LEU A 65 -11.85 5.41 11.84
N LEU A 66 -12.53 5.22 10.70
CA LEU A 66 -13.51 6.18 10.19
C LEU A 66 -14.70 6.32 11.15
N TRP A 67 -15.12 5.23 11.80
CA TRP A 67 -16.20 5.29 12.79
C TRP A 67 -15.80 5.95 14.09
N GLU A 68 -14.57 5.70 14.55
CA GLU A 68 -14.04 6.25 15.80
C GLU A 68 -13.79 7.77 15.73
N LEU A 69 -13.36 8.27 14.57
CA LEU A 69 -12.90 9.65 14.40
C LEU A 69 -13.95 10.54 13.72
N PRO A 70 -14.71 11.36 14.48
CA PRO A 70 -15.77 12.18 13.90
C PRO A 70 -15.21 13.38 13.12
N GLY A 71 -16.04 13.96 12.26
CA GLY A 71 -15.71 15.20 11.53
C GLY A 71 -14.92 14.99 10.23
N LEU A 72 -14.57 13.75 9.89
CA LEU A 72 -13.99 13.39 8.60
C LEU A 72 -15.06 13.37 7.50
N ARG A 73 -14.65 13.71 6.28
CA ARG A 73 -15.52 13.69 5.10
C ARG A 73 -14.81 13.01 3.94
N VAL A 74 -15.49 12.09 3.28
CA VAL A 74 -15.04 11.52 2.00
C VAL A 74 -15.29 12.56 0.91
N VAL A 75 -14.21 12.98 0.23
CA VAL A 75 -14.28 14.05 -0.79
C VAL A 75 -13.98 13.54 -2.19
N ARG A 76 -13.36 12.37 -2.33
CA ARG A 76 -13.00 11.73 -3.60
C ARG A 76 -12.95 10.21 -3.41
N GLU A 77 -13.08 9.48 -4.51
CA GLU A 77 -12.92 8.03 -4.59
C GLU A 77 -12.08 7.66 -5.81
N HIS A 78 -11.39 6.52 -5.73
CA HIS A 78 -10.58 5.99 -6.82
C HIS A 78 -10.54 4.47 -6.76
N ILE A 79 -10.62 3.83 -7.92
CA ILE A 79 -10.43 2.38 -8.06
C ILE A 79 -9.01 2.17 -8.60
N GLN A 80 -8.12 1.69 -7.73
CA GLN A 80 -6.72 1.44 -8.10
C GLN A 80 -6.55 0.02 -8.67
N PRO A 81 -6.19 -0.13 -9.97
CA PRO A 81 -5.91 -1.45 -10.54
C PRO A 81 -4.61 -2.02 -9.96
N VAL A 82 -4.70 -3.15 -9.27
CA VAL A 82 -3.54 -3.86 -8.70
C VAL A 82 -2.88 -4.72 -9.78
N ARG A 83 -1.60 -4.47 -10.06
CA ARG A 83 -0.80 -5.20 -11.07
C ARG A 83 0.56 -5.55 -10.49
N HIS A 84 0.72 -6.79 -10.04
CA HIS A 84 1.98 -7.25 -9.48
C HIS A 84 3.03 -7.52 -10.56
N CYS A 85 4.27 -7.12 -10.26
CA CYS A 85 5.44 -7.39 -11.06
C CYS A 85 6.48 -8.13 -10.22
N LEU A 86 7.21 -9.08 -10.83
CA LEU A 86 8.38 -9.68 -10.20
C LEU A 86 9.59 -8.77 -10.45
N LEU A 87 10.16 -8.20 -9.39
CA LEU A 87 11.30 -7.29 -9.43
C LEU A 87 12.52 -7.95 -8.78
N GLY A 88 13.72 -7.68 -9.29
CA GLY A 88 14.96 -8.20 -8.72
C GLY A 88 16.18 -7.95 -9.61
N TRP A 89 17.35 -8.28 -9.08
CA TRP A 89 18.60 -8.24 -9.84
C TRP A 89 18.62 -9.32 -10.94
N PRO A 90 19.41 -9.13 -12.01
CA PRO A 90 19.58 -10.15 -13.03
C PRO A 90 20.07 -11.47 -12.44
N GLY A 91 19.43 -12.59 -12.79
CA GLY A 91 19.83 -13.92 -12.33
C GLY A 91 18.63 -14.82 -12.01
N PRO A 92 18.90 -16.05 -11.53
CA PRO A 92 17.85 -16.95 -11.07
C PRO A 92 17.16 -16.38 -9.82
N VAL A 93 15.84 -16.52 -9.76
CA VAL A 93 15.02 -16.07 -8.62
C VAL A 93 14.61 -17.27 -7.80
N GLU A 94 15.11 -17.36 -6.56
CA GLU A 94 14.76 -18.45 -5.64
C GLU A 94 13.62 -18.09 -4.68
N ARG A 95 13.50 -16.80 -4.34
CA ARG A 95 12.55 -16.32 -3.33
C ARG A 95 11.93 -15.01 -3.76
N ALA A 96 10.63 -14.84 -3.47
CA ALA A 96 9.92 -13.58 -3.67
C ALA A 96 9.46 -13.04 -2.32
N LEU A 97 9.86 -11.82 -1.99
CA LEU A 97 9.46 -11.12 -0.78
C LEU A 97 8.31 -10.17 -1.11
N SER A 98 7.21 -10.22 -0.35
CA SER A 98 6.12 -9.26 -0.49
C SER A 98 5.12 -9.35 0.68
N HIS A 99 4.14 -8.47 0.71
CA HIS A 99 3.01 -8.55 1.64
C HIS A 99 2.25 -9.89 1.44
N PRO A 100 1.74 -10.55 2.52
CA PRO A 100 1.04 -11.84 2.41
C PRO A 100 -0.09 -11.86 1.38
N GLN A 101 -0.83 -10.76 1.26
CA GLN A 101 -1.92 -10.66 0.30
C GLN A 101 -1.43 -10.62 -1.16
N ALA A 102 -0.32 -9.93 -1.43
CA ALA A 102 0.29 -9.89 -2.76
C ALA A 102 0.85 -11.27 -3.14
N LEU A 103 1.48 -11.96 -2.18
CA LEU A 103 1.96 -13.34 -2.37
C LEU A 103 0.81 -14.30 -2.67
N ALA A 104 -0.30 -14.21 -1.95
CA ALA A 104 -1.49 -15.03 -2.18
C ALA A 104 -2.08 -14.79 -3.59
N GLN A 105 -2.14 -13.53 -4.04
CA GLN A 105 -2.60 -13.20 -5.39
C GLN A 105 -1.65 -13.71 -6.49
N CYS A 106 -0.37 -13.90 -6.19
CA CYS A 106 0.65 -14.37 -7.12
C CYS A 106 0.95 -15.88 -7.01
N GLU A 107 0.25 -16.63 -6.15
CA GLU A 107 0.60 -18.00 -5.76
C GLU A 107 0.85 -18.92 -6.96
N LYS A 108 -0.09 -18.94 -7.94
CA LYS A 108 0.03 -19.79 -9.14
C LYS A 108 1.31 -19.50 -9.94
N TYR A 109 1.64 -18.22 -10.09
CA TYR A 109 2.83 -17.80 -10.83
C TYR A 109 4.11 -18.22 -10.11
N LEU A 110 4.18 -17.97 -8.79
CA LEU A 110 5.32 -18.33 -7.96
C LEU A 110 5.54 -19.86 -7.94
N HIS A 111 4.46 -20.62 -7.74
CA HIS A 111 4.51 -22.08 -7.71
C HIS A 111 4.98 -22.67 -9.05
N SER A 112 4.47 -22.17 -10.19
CA SER A 112 4.87 -22.65 -11.52
C SER A 112 6.36 -22.48 -11.84
N ARG A 113 7.05 -21.59 -11.11
CA ARG A 113 8.46 -21.26 -11.29
C ARG A 113 9.34 -21.73 -10.12
N GLN A 114 8.76 -22.47 -9.17
CA GLN A 114 9.45 -22.95 -7.96
C GLN A 114 10.07 -21.80 -7.14
N ILE A 115 9.45 -20.62 -7.18
CA ILE A 115 9.89 -19.45 -6.40
C ILE A 115 9.25 -19.53 -5.03
N ARG A 116 10.05 -19.49 -3.96
CA ARG A 116 9.55 -19.57 -2.59
C ARG A 116 9.00 -18.22 -2.11
N PRO A 117 7.72 -18.13 -1.72
CA PRO A 117 7.18 -16.91 -1.12
C PRO A 117 7.78 -16.68 0.27
N VAL A 118 8.09 -15.42 0.59
CA VAL A 118 8.59 -14.97 1.89
C VAL A 118 7.80 -13.73 2.30
N THR A 119 7.07 -13.83 3.40
CA THR A 119 6.23 -12.73 3.90
C THR A 119 7.08 -11.54 4.33
N PHE A 120 6.62 -10.35 3.97
CA PHE A 120 7.18 -9.07 4.34
C PHE A 120 6.06 -8.12 4.80
N HIS A 121 6.40 -7.04 5.49
CA HIS A 121 5.39 -6.14 6.06
C HIS A 121 4.66 -5.30 4.99
N ASP A 122 5.33 -4.98 3.87
CA ASP A 122 4.78 -4.19 2.77
C ASP A 122 5.42 -4.61 1.43
N THR A 123 4.70 -4.39 0.33
CA THR A 123 5.17 -4.69 -1.03
C THR A 123 6.26 -3.71 -1.48
N ALA A 124 6.08 -2.40 -1.25
CA ALA A 124 7.10 -1.41 -1.62
C ALA A 124 8.32 -1.49 -0.68
N GLY A 125 8.08 -1.71 0.62
CA GLY A 125 9.14 -2.05 1.58
C GLY A 125 9.96 -3.28 1.17
N ALA A 126 9.33 -4.33 0.63
CA ALA A 126 10.04 -5.52 0.15
C ALA A 126 10.93 -5.20 -1.07
N ALA A 127 10.45 -4.38 -2.01
CA ALA A 127 11.24 -3.94 -3.15
C ALA A 127 12.47 -3.14 -2.71
N ARG A 128 12.30 -2.19 -1.76
CA ARG A 128 13.40 -1.43 -1.16
C ARG A 128 14.44 -2.34 -0.50
N ALA A 129 13.98 -3.30 0.31
CA ALA A 129 14.87 -4.24 0.99
C ALA A 129 15.71 -5.09 0.01
N VAL A 130 15.17 -5.48 -1.15
CA VAL A 130 15.92 -6.19 -2.20
C VAL A 130 16.93 -5.26 -2.90
N ALA A 131 16.57 -4.00 -3.11
CA ALA A 131 17.46 -3.01 -3.73
C ALA A 131 18.66 -2.67 -2.84
N GLU A 132 18.47 -2.64 -1.52
CA GLU A 132 19.51 -2.30 -0.52
C GLU A 132 20.50 -3.46 -0.24
N GLN A 133 20.20 -4.70 -0.63
CA GLN A 133 21.04 -5.89 -0.38
C GLN A 133 22.25 -6.04 -1.32
N ARG A 134 22.76 -4.93 -1.88
CA ARG A 134 23.87 -4.95 -2.84
C ARG A 134 25.22 -4.62 -2.21
#